data_AF-A0A143TRJ0-F1
#
_entry.id   AF-A0A143TRJ0-F1
#
_cell.length_a   1.000
_cell.length_b   1.000
_cell.length_c   1.000
_cell.angle_alpha   90.00
_cell.angle_beta   90.00
_cell.angle_gamma   90.00
#
_symmetry.space_group_name_H-M   'P 1'
#
loop_
_entity.id
_entity.type
_entity.pdbx_description
1 polymer ?
#
loop_
_entity_poly.entity_id
_entity_poly.type
_entity_poly.pdbx_seq_one_letter_code
_entity_poly.pdbx_strand_id
1 'polypeptide(L)'
;FLLPVWLGFGAAFKHILEKDIRNLHILQEMYNEWPFFRVTIDLVEMVFAKGDPGIAALYDKLLVSPELWPLGEKLRANYEETKRLLLQV
;
A
#
# COMPACT_ATOMS: atom_id res chain seq x y z
N PHE A 1 -11.23 -0.86 -1.78
CA PHE A 1 -10.31 -0.10 -0.92
C PHE A 1 -9.56 -0.96 0.09
N LEU A 2 -10.19 -1.93 0.77
CA LEU A 2 -9.52 -2.98 1.57
C LEU A 2 -8.44 -2.46 2.54
N LEU A 3 -8.71 -1.28 3.12
CA LEU A 3 -7.80 -0.52 3.99
C LEU A 3 -7.10 -1.37 5.07
N PRO A 4 -7.79 -2.27 5.80
CA PRO A 4 -7.16 -2.99 6.91
C PRO A 4 -6.01 -3.92 6.52
N VAL A 5 -5.88 -4.29 5.24
CA VAL A 5 -4.85 -5.24 4.80
C VAL A 5 -3.51 -4.57 4.48
N TRP A 6 -3.53 -3.38 3.89
CA TRP A 6 -2.31 -2.73 3.39
C TRP A 6 -1.90 -1.50 4.22
N LEU A 7 -2.78 -0.97 5.07
CA LEU A 7 -2.47 0.22 5.86
C LEU A 7 -1.28 -0.06 6.78
N GLY A 8 -0.23 0.78 6.65
CA GLY A 8 1.02 0.66 7.39
C GLY A 8 2.20 0.20 6.53
N PHE A 9 1.98 -0.59 5.47
CA PHE A 9 3.06 -1.07 4.61
C PHE A 9 3.81 0.08 3.92
N GLY A 10 3.09 1.03 3.32
CA GLY A 10 3.72 2.16 2.64
C GLY A 10 4.62 2.99 3.56
N ALA A 11 4.17 3.24 4.79
CA ALA A 11 4.96 3.95 5.80
C ALA A 11 6.20 3.14 6.24
N ALA A 12 6.04 1.82 6.44
CA ALA A 12 7.15 0.93 6.80
C ALA A 12 8.21 0.86 5.69
N PHE A 13 7.80 0.69 4.43
CA PHE A 13 8.70 0.70 3.28
C PHE A 13 9.42 2.03 3.13
N LYS A 14 8.68 3.14 3.22
CA LYS A 14 9.28 4.48 3.14
C LYS A 14 10.33 4.69 4.24
N HIS A 15 9.99 4.35 5.48
CA HIS A 15 10.91 4.49 6.62
C HIS A 15 12.20 3.69 6.47
N ILE A 16 12.12 2.45 5.97
CA ILE A 16 13.33 1.63 5.80
C ILE A 16 14.15 2.10 4.59
N LEU A 17 13.52 2.56 3.51
CA LEU A 17 14.22 3.10 2.34
C LEU A 17 14.88 4.47 2.61
N GLU A 18 14.24 5.32 3.42
CA GLU A 18 14.81 6.61 3.83
C GLU A 18 16.03 6.45 4.75
N LYS A 19 16.09 5.36 5.52
CA LYS A 19 17.27 5.05 6.37
C LYS A 19 18.50 4.69 5.55
N ASP A 20 18.33 3.89 4.50
CA ASP A 20 19.39 3.53 3.56
C ASP A 20 18.77 2.98 2.28
N ILE A 21 19.12 3.55 1.13
CA ILE A 21 18.60 3.11 -0.17
C ILE A 21 18.99 1.65 -0.49
N ARG A 22 20.08 1.14 0.08
CA ARG A 22 20.52 -0.26 -0.05
C ARG A 22 19.54 -1.23 0.60
N ASN A 23 18.68 -0.78 1.51
CA ASN A 23 17.66 -1.62 2.11
C ASN A 23 16.63 -2.12 1.08
N LEU A 24 16.49 -1.46 -0.08
CA LEU A 24 15.66 -2.00 -1.16
C LEU A 24 16.16 -3.38 -1.60
N HIS A 25 17.48 -3.55 -1.74
CA HIS A 25 18.06 -4.82 -2.12
C HIS A 25 17.79 -5.90 -1.08
N ILE A 26 17.90 -5.55 0.21
CA ILE A 26 17.59 -6.46 1.31
C ILE A 26 16.12 -6.90 1.26
N LEU A 27 15.18 -5.98 1.00
CA LEU A 27 13.77 -6.32 0.86
C LEU A 27 13.52 -7.26 -0.33
N GLN A 28 14.19 -7.04 -1.46
CA GLN A 28 14.13 -7.91 -2.63
C GLN A 28 14.74 -9.30 -2.35
N GLU A 29 15.86 -9.37 -1.64
CA GLU A 29 16.46 -10.63 -1.18
C GLU A 29 15.51 -11.36 -0.24
N MET A 30 14.90 -10.67 0.73
CA MET A 30 13.89 -11.25 1.62
C MET A 30 12.69 -11.78 0.82
N TYR A 31 12.21 -11.06 -0.20
CA TYR A 31 11.14 -11.57 -1.05
C TYR A 31 11.56 -12.84 -1.80
N ASN A 32 12.81 -12.88 -2.27
CA ASN A 32 13.32 -14.01 -3.03
C ASN A 32 13.60 -15.25 -2.19
N GLU A 33 14.20 -15.07 -1.02
CA GLU A 33 14.82 -16.13 -0.23
C GLU A 33 14.05 -16.47 1.06
N TRP A 34 13.15 -15.60 1.54
CA TRP A 34 12.41 -15.81 2.78
C TRP A 34 10.92 -16.09 2.53
N PRO A 35 10.46 -17.36 2.60
CA PRO A 35 9.08 -17.73 2.27
C PRO A 35 8.01 -16.97 3.06
N PHE A 36 8.25 -16.67 4.33
CA PHE A 36 7.33 -15.89 5.15
C PHE A 36 7.10 -14.48 4.58
N PHE A 37 8.20 -13.82 4.18
CA PHE A 37 8.10 -12.47 3.62
C PHE A 37 7.43 -12.51 2.25
N ARG A 38 7.81 -13.46 1.38
CA ARG A 38 7.18 -13.69 0.08
C ARG A 38 5.66 -13.81 0.17
N VAL A 39 5.16 -14.78 0.96
CA VAL A 39 3.70 -15.01 1.04
C VAL A 39 2.95 -13.82 1.64
N THR A 40 3.60 -13.03 2.50
CA THR A 40 3.04 -11.80 3.06
C THR A 40 2.88 -10.74 1.98
N ILE A 41 3.92 -10.52 1.16
CA ILE A 41 3.88 -9.56 0.05
C ILE A 41 2.86 -10.01 -1.02
N ASP A 42 2.87 -11.29 -1.41
CA ASP A 42 1.93 -11.84 -2.39
C ASP A 42 0.46 -11.65 -1.97
N LEU A 43 0.17 -11.83 -0.67
CA LEU A 43 -1.17 -11.60 -0.12
C LEU A 43 -1.59 -10.15 -0.29
N VAL A 44 -0.70 -9.21 0.03
CA VAL A 44 -0.98 -7.78 -0.07
C VAL A 44 -1.12 -7.37 -1.55
N GLU A 45 -0.27 -7.90 -2.44
CA GLU A 45 -0.36 -7.67 -3.89
C GLU A 45 -1.70 -8.13 -4.47
N MET A 46 -2.16 -9.34 -4.09
CA MET A 46 -3.45 -9.87 -4.50
C MET A 46 -4.61 -8.99 -4.03
N VAL A 47 -4.50 -8.42 -2.83
CA VAL A 47 -5.49 -7.45 -2.33
C VAL A 47 -5.49 -6.15 -3.14
N PHE A 48 -4.33 -5.67 -3.58
CA PHE A 48 -4.25 -4.54 -4.51
C PHE A 48 -4.89 -4.87 -5.86
N ALA A 49 -4.73 -6.09 -6.38
CA ALA A 49 -5.37 -6.51 -7.62
C ALA A 49 -6.91 -6.52 -7.57
N LYS A 50 -7.49 -6.70 -6.38
CA LYS A 50 -8.96 -6.66 -6.16
C LYS A 50 -9.48 -5.25 -5.84
N GLY A 51 -8.59 -4.31 -5.54
CA GLY A 51 -8.96 -2.97 -5.11
C GLY A 51 -9.01 -1.98 -6.27
N ASP A 52 -10.00 -1.08 -6.24
CA ASP A 52 -10.09 0.06 -7.13
C ASP A 52 -10.31 1.35 -6.31
N PRO A 53 -9.36 2.31 -6.30
CA PRO A 53 -9.50 3.58 -5.59
C PRO A 53 -10.47 4.55 -6.27
N GLY A 54 -10.72 4.41 -7.58
CA GLY A 54 -11.74 5.17 -8.30
C GLY A 54 -13.15 4.80 -7.84
N ILE A 55 -13.43 3.50 -7.65
CA ILE A 55 -14.67 3.05 -7.01
C ILE A 55 -14.76 3.61 -5.58
N ALA A 56 -13.68 3.55 -4.80
CA ALA A 56 -13.68 4.11 -3.45
C ALA A 56 -13.99 5.63 -3.44
N ALA A 57 -13.47 6.39 -4.41
CA ALA A 57 -13.77 7.82 -4.56
C ALA A 57 -15.25 8.08 -4.90
N LEU A 58 -15.89 7.20 -5.68
CA LEU A 58 -17.31 7.29 -5.95
C LEU A 58 -18.14 7.10 -4.67
N TYR A 59 -17.76 6.16 -3.81
CA TYR A 59 -18.44 5.96 -2.52
C TYR A 59 -18.30 7.18 -1.61
N ASP A 60 -17.12 7.80 -1.54
CA ASP A 60 -16.93 9.05 -0.79
C ASP A 60 -17.86 10.15 -1.30
N LYS A 61 -17.94 10.34 -2.62
CA LYS A 61 -18.78 11.37 -3.23
C LYS A 61 -20.27 11.18 -2.92
N LEU A 62 -20.73 9.92 -2.82
CA LEU A 62 -22.15 9.60 -2.65
C LEU A 62 -22.59 9.53 -1.18
N LEU A 63 -21.70 9.11 -0.27
CA LEU A 63 -22.09 8.70 1.08
C LEU A 63 -21.38 9.49 2.19
N VAL A 64 -20.31 10.22 1.89
CA VAL A 64 -19.48 10.88 2.90
C VAL A 64 -19.68 12.40 2.86
N SER A 65 -19.80 13.02 4.03
CA SER A 65 -19.88 14.47 4.16
C SER A 65 -18.67 15.17 3.50
N PRO A 66 -18.86 16.27 2.76
CA PRO A 66 -17.76 16.95 2.04
C PRO A 66 -16.55 17.34 2.89
N GLU A 67 -16.78 17.65 4.17
CA GLU A 67 -15.73 17.97 5.15
C GLU A 67 -14.73 16.82 5.41
N LEU A 68 -15.11 15.57 5.15
CA LEU A 68 -14.25 14.39 5.31
C LEU A 68 -13.60 13.92 4.00
N TRP A 69 -13.94 14.51 2.85
CA TRP A 69 -13.34 14.13 1.57
C TRP A 69 -11.80 14.24 1.53
N PRO A 70 -11.16 15.25 2.15
CA PRO A 70 -9.70 15.32 2.19
C PRO A 70 -9.04 14.11 2.86
N LEU A 71 -9.71 13.49 3.85
CA LEU A 71 -9.23 12.27 4.47
C LEU A 71 -9.27 11.10 3.48
N GLY A 72 -10.38 10.94 2.76
CA GLY A 72 -10.53 9.90 1.73
C GLY A 72 -9.50 10.05 0.60
N GLU A 73 -9.24 11.27 0.15
CA GLU A 73 -8.20 11.58 -0.83
C GLU A 73 -6.81 11.20 -0.32
N LYS A 74 -6.47 11.57 0.92
CA LYS A 74 -5.20 11.20 1.55
C LYS A 74 -5.04 9.68 1.65
N LEU A 75 -6.10 8.96 2.01
CA LEU A 75 -6.06 7.50 2.07
C LEU A 75 -5.84 6.90 0.67
N ARG A 76 -6.49 7.42 -0.37
CA ARG A 76 -6.28 6.94 -1.75
C ARG A 76 -4.88 7.25 -2.27
N ALA A 77 -4.32 8.41 -1.93
CA ALA A 77 -2.91 8.72 -2.22
C ALA A 77 -1.97 7.71 -1.55
N ASN A 78 -2.21 7.39 -0.26
CA ASN A 78 -1.45 6.36 0.45
C ASN A 78 -1.60 4.97 -0.18
N TYR A 79 -2.78 4.63 -0.70
CA TYR A 79 -3.02 3.36 -1.40
C TYR A 79 -2.10 3.25 -2.63
N GLU A 80 -2.05 4.28 -3.48
CA GLU A 80 -1.21 4.28 -4.69
C GLU A 80 0.29 4.29 -4.36
N GLU A 81 0.71 5.07 -3.36
CA GLU A 81 2.10 5.07 -2.89
C GLU A 81 2.51 3.69 -2.34
N THR A 82 1.66 3.07 -1.52
CA THR A 82 1.92 1.74 -0.96
C THR A 82 2.01 0.69 -2.05
N LYS A 83 1.09 0.70 -3.01
CA LYS A 83 1.10 -0.21 -4.16
C LYS A 83 2.39 -0.07 -4.98
N ARG A 84 2.80 1.17 -5.27
CA ARG A 84 4.05 1.45 -6.01
C ARG A 84 5.28 0.93 -5.25
N LEU A 85 5.37 1.17 -3.95
CA LEU A 85 6.50 0.72 -3.14
C LEU A 85 6.55 -0.81 -3.03
N LEU A 86 5.39 -1.45 -2.87
CA LEU A 86 5.30 -2.91 -2.81
C LEU A 86 5.81 -3.56 -4.10
N LEU A 87 5.48 -2.99 -5.27
CA LEU A 87 5.94 -3.51 -6.57
C LEU A 87 7.44 -3.30 -6.85
N GLN A 88 8.16 -2.57 -5.99
CA GLN A 88 9.61 -2.41 -6.08
C GLN A 88 10.37 -3.45 -5.25
N VAL A 89 9.71 -4.01 -4.23
CA VAL A 89 10.21 -5.08 -3.36
C VAL A 89 10.09 -6.41 -4.08
#